data_AF-A0A914C498-F1
#
_entry.id   AF-A0A914C498-F1
#
_cell.length_a   1.000
_cell.length_b   1.000
_cell.length_c   1.000
_cell.angle_alpha   90.00
_cell.angle_beta   90.00
_cell.angle_gamma   90.00
#
_symmetry.space_group_name_H-M   'P 1'
#
loop_
_entity.id
_entity.type
_entity.pdbx_description
1 polymer ?
#
loop_
_entity_poly.entity_id
_entity_poly.type
_entity_poly.pdbx_seq_one_letter_code
_entity_poly.pdbx_strand_id
1 'polypeptide(L)'
;MTLCLATSRLRLKMFVCPQKLLININLETGEGTMSEATLQEMTLRNGEGTMSEATLQEMTLRNGEGTLSEATLQEMTLRNGEGTLSKATLQEMTLRNGEGTLSEATLQEMTLRTGEGTMSEATLQEMTLRNGEGTLSG
;
A
#
# COMPACT_ATOMS: atom_id res chain seq x y z
N MET A 1 -2.64 -4.82 -26.88
CA MET A 1 -2.11 -5.73 -25.85
C MET A 1 -0.70 -5.25 -25.51
N THR A 2 -0.58 -4.31 -24.58
CA THR A 2 0.71 -3.70 -24.24
C THR A 2 1.29 -4.49 -23.09
N LEU A 3 2.30 -5.30 -23.40
CA LEU A 3 3.04 -6.10 -22.43
C LEU A 3 3.87 -5.13 -21.58
N CYS A 4 3.47 -4.87 -20.33
CA CYS A 4 4.33 -4.14 -19.38
C CYS A 4 5.48 -5.05 -18.96
N LEU A 5 6.56 -5.07 -19.75
CA LEU A 5 7.85 -5.55 -19.28
C LEU A 5 8.39 -4.52 -18.29
N ALA A 6 8.33 -4.83 -17.00
CA ALA A 6 8.92 -3.97 -15.97
C ALA A 6 9.80 -4.78 -15.02
N THR A 7 10.97 -5.19 -15.51
CA THR A 7 12.16 -5.43 -14.68
C THR A 7 12.95 -4.13 -14.44
N SER A 8 12.34 -2.97 -14.68
CA SER A 8 13.04 -1.69 -14.85
C SER A 8 12.69 -0.73 -13.71
N ARG A 9 13.69 -0.11 -13.09
CA ARG A 9 13.48 1.12 -12.31
C ARG A 9 12.81 2.15 -13.22
N LEU A 10 11.52 2.37 -13.04
CA LEU A 10 10.75 3.26 -13.89
C LEU A 10 10.76 4.65 -13.27
N ARG A 11 11.34 5.61 -14.00
CA ARG A 11 11.10 7.05 -13.81
C ARG A 11 10.06 7.46 -14.84
N LEU A 12 8.81 7.11 -14.59
CA LEU A 12 7.69 7.47 -15.46
C LEU A 12 6.88 8.57 -14.80
N LYS A 13 6.33 9.46 -15.61
CA LYS A 13 5.40 10.48 -15.11
C LYS A 13 4.01 9.91 -14.85
N MET A 14 3.63 8.86 -15.60
CA MET A 14 2.35 8.16 -15.50
C MET A 14 2.54 6.71 -16.00
N PHE A 15 2.13 5.72 -15.22
CA PHE A 15 2.13 4.30 -15.59
C PHE A 15 0.73 3.70 -15.45
N VAL A 16 0.20 3.07 -16.51
CA VAL A 16 -1.10 2.39 -16.48
C VAL A 16 -0.95 0.97 -17.00
N CYS A 17 -1.22 -0.03 -16.16
CA CYS A 17 -1.14 -1.44 -16.52
C CYS A 17 -2.44 -2.17 -16.16
N PRO A 18 -3.13 -2.79 -17.14
CA PRO A 18 -4.44 -3.40 -16.93
C PRO A 18 -4.42 -4.93 -16.71
N GLN A 19 -3.29 -5.57 -16.38
CA GLN A 19 -3.21 -7.06 -16.36
C GLN A 19 -2.38 -7.67 -15.23
N LYS A 20 -2.85 -8.86 -14.79
CA LYS A 20 -2.19 -9.83 -13.90
C LYS A 20 -0.79 -10.21 -14.40
N LEU A 21 0.24 -9.60 -13.82
CA LEU A 21 1.62 -10.03 -13.96
C LEU A 21 2.20 -10.31 -12.58
N LEU A 22 2.80 -11.50 -12.36
CA LEU A 22 3.72 -11.73 -11.25
C LEU A 22 5.03 -11.00 -11.56
N ILE A 23 5.15 -9.76 -11.11
CA ILE A 23 6.36 -8.94 -11.25
C ILE A 23 6.65 -8.15 -9.98
N ASN A 24 7.90 -7.70 -9.87
CA ASN A 24 8.32 -6.70 -8.90
C ASN A 24 8.32 -5.32 -9.57
N ILE A 25 7.60 -4.36 -9.00
CA ILE A 25 7.53 -2.99 -9.51
C ILE A 25 8.30 -2.06 -8.60
N ASN A 26 9.17 -1.22 -9.17
CA ASN A 26 9.85 -0.16 -8.44
C ASN A 26 9.76 1.16 -9.21
N LEU A 27 8.97 2.09 -8.68
CA LEU A 27 8.78 3.44 -9.22
C LEU A 27 9.54 4.41 -8.33
N GLU A 28 10.50 5.13 -8.92
CA GLU A 28 11.39 6.04 -8.18
C GLU A 28 10.80 7.45 -8.00
N THR A 29 9.89 7.84 -8.91
CA THR A 29 9.13 9.10 -8.93
C THR A 29 7.94 8.94 -9.88
N GLY A 30 6.83 9.66 -9.61
CA GLY A 30 5.70 9.82 -10.54
C GLY A 30 4.41 9.13 -10.10
N GLU A 31 3.41 9.15 -10.97
CA GLU A 31 2.07 8.60 -10.69
C GLU A 31 1.87 7.25 -11.41
N GLY A 32 1.13 6.34 -10.79
CA GLY A 32 0.78 5.06 -11.40
C GLY A 32 -0.61 4.58 -11.02
N THR A 33 -1.36 4.08 -11.99
CA THR A 33 -2.64 3.40 -11.74
C THR A 33 -2.58 1.98 -12.28
N MET A 34 -2.97 1.01 -11.46
CA MET A 34 -3.12 -0.37 -11.93
C MET A 34 -4.48 -0.94 -11.57
N SER A 35 -4.99 -1.78 -12.46
CA SER A 35 -6.22 -2.54 -12.25
C SER A 35 -5.90 -4.02 -12.45
N GLU A 36 -6.47 -4.87 -11.62
CA GLU A 36 -6.34 -6.33 -11.70
C GLU A 36 -4.88 -6.82 -11.67
N ALA A 37 -4.17 -6.52 -10.59
CA ALA A 37 -2.74 -6.83 -10.44
C ALA A 37 -2.50 -8.01 -9.47
N THR A 38 -1.47 -8.82 -9.75
CA THR A 38 -0.98 -9.85 -8.84
C THR A 38 0.52 -9.76 -8.72
N LEU A 39 1.02 -8.95 -7.78
CA LEU A 39 2.45 -8.67 -7.66
C LEU A 39 3.08 -9.48 -6.54
N GLN A 40 4.37 -9.72 -6.68
CA GLN A 40 5.16 -10.20 -5.55
C GLN A 40 5.54 -9.00 -4.68
N GLU A 41 6.26 -8.02 -5.23
CA GLU A 41 6.64 -6.80 -4.52
C GLU A 41 6.29 -5.52 -5.29
N MET A 42 5.88 -4.49 -4.57
CA MET A 42 5.80 -3.13 -5.08
C MET A 42 6.55 -2.16 -4.17
N THR A 43 7.41 -1.32 -4.77
CA THR A 43 8.01 -0.17 -4.10
C THR A 43 7.68 1.11 -4.86
N LEU A 44 7.07 2.08 -4.17
CA LEU A 44 6.92 3.46 -4.65
C LEU A 44 7.81 4.38 -3.83
N ARG A 45 8.54 5.27 -4.52
CA ARG A 45 9.35 6.31 -3.90
C ARG A 45 8.93 7.65 -4.49
N ASN A 46 8.76 8.67 -3.66
CA ASN A 46 8.50 10.06 -4.08
C ASN A 46 7.45 10.16 -5.21
N GLY A 47 6.31 9.49 -5.03
CA GLY A 47 5.28 9.36 -6.06
C GLY A 47 3.97 8.86 -5.48
N GLU A 48 2.96 8.79 -6.33
CA GLU A 48 1.59 8.44 -5.97
C GLU A 48 1.16 7.19 -6.74
N GLY A 49 0.46 6.28 -6.08
CA GLY A 49 -0.03 5.05 -6.70
C GLY A 49 -1.48 4.78 -6.37
N THR A 50 -2.26 4.38 -7.36
CA THR A 50 -3.61 3.84 -7.14
C THR A 50 -3.71 2.42 -7.69
N MET A 51 -4.26 1.50 -6.90
CA MET A 51 -4.53 0.15 -7.35
C MET A 51 -5.93 -0.31 -7.00
N SER A 52 -6.54 -1.03 -7.94
CA SER A 52 -7.83 -1.68 -7.76
C SER A 52 -7.70 -3.16 -8.06
N GLU A 53 -8.38 -3.99 -7.26
CA GLU A 53 -8.40 -5.46 -7.43
C GLU A 53 -6.99 -6.06 -7.43
N ALA A 54 -6.24 -5.79 -6.37
CA ALA A 54 -4.82 -6.11 -6.30
C ALA A 54 -4.53 -7.20 -5.27
N THR A 55 -3.69 -8.17 -5.65
CA THR A 55 -3.07 -9.12 -4.72
C THR A 55 -1.57 -8.86 -4.67
N LEU A 56 -1.02 -8.58 -3.50
CA LEU A 56 0.41 -8.35 -3.31
C LEU A 56 0.94 -9.17 -2.14
N GLN A 57 2.20 -9.63 -2.22
CA GLN A 57 2.87 -10.09 -1.02
C GLN A 57 3.34 -8.89 -0.22
N GLU A 58 4.14 -8.01 -0.83
CA GLU A 58 4.72 -6.85 -0.14
C GLU A 58 4.48 -5.54 -0.87
N MET A 59 4.11 -4.51 -0.12
CA MET A 59 4.13 -3.12 -0.57
C MET A 59 5.02 -2.25 0.33
N THR A 60 5.84 -1.41 -0.28
CA THR A 60 6.57 -0.35 0.43
C THR A 60 6.36 1.01 -0.23
N LEU A 61 5.85 1.98 0.52
CA LEU A 61 5.83 3.40 0.13
C LEU A 61 6.91 4.17 0.88
N ARG A 62 7.69 4.99 0.17
CA ARG A 62 8.71 5.87 0.76
C ARG A 62 8.52 7.29 0.27
N ASN A 63 8.21 8.21 1.18
CA ASN A 63 7.94 9.61 0.84
C ASN A 63 6.90 9.76 -0.28
N GLY A 64 5.82 8.98 -0.25
CA GLY A 64 4.84 8.95 -1.32
C GLY A 64 3.48 8.48 -0.82
N GLU A 65 2.50 8.53 -1.69
CA GLU A 65 1.10 8.23 -1.36
C GLU A 65 0.62 7.00 -2.13
N GLY A 66 -0.25 6.21 -1.51
CA GLY A 66 -0.79 5.01 -2.14
C GLY A 66 -2.23 4.77 -1.76
N THR A 67 -3.09 4.56 -2.74
CA THR A 67 -4.48 4.16 -2.54
C THR A 67 -4.71 2.76 -3.09
N LEU A 68 -5.27 1.87 -2.27
CA LEU A 68 -5.65 0.53 -2.67
C LEU A 68 -7.13 0.32 -2.41
N SER A 69 -7.82 -0.26 -3.40
CA SER A 69 -9.22 -0.66 -3.29
C SER A 69 -9.35 -2.13 -3.64
N GLU A 70 -10.12 -2.88 -2.84
CA GLU A 70 -10.38 -4.31 -3.08
C GLU A 70 -9.08 -5.11 -3.18
N ALA A 71 -8.24 -4.98 -2.13
CA ALA A 71 -6.88 -5.49 -2.15
C ALA A 71 -6.63 -6.56 -1.10
N THR A 72 -5.79 -7.54 -1.43
CA THR A 72 -5.25 -8.53 -0.49
C THR A 72 -3.73 -8.38 -0.42
N LEU A 73 -3.21 -8.16 0.78
CA LEU A 73 -1.79 -7.93 1.02
C LEU A 73 -1.30 -8.80 2.18
N GLN A 74 -0.05 -9.29 2.12
CA GLN A 74 0.59 -9.84 3.31
C GLN A 74 1.16 -8.69 4.13
N GLU A 75 2.04 -7.89 3.54
CA GLU A 75 2.74 -6.83 4.26
C GLU A 75 2.64 -5.47 3.55
N MET A 76 2.41 -4.43 4.34
CA MET A 76 2.53 -3.04 3.90
C MET A 76 3.44 -2.25 4.83
N THR A 77 4.40 -1.53 4.25
CA THR A 77 5.27 -0.61 4.98
C THR A 77 5.19 0.80 4.41
N LEU A 78 4.82 1.78 5.25
CA LEU A 78 4.89 3.21 4.92
C LEU A 78 6.07 3.84 5.64
N ARG A 79 6.93 4.56 4.89
CA ARG A 79 8.07 5.32 5.45
C ARG A 79 7.96 6.77 5.01
N ASN A 80 7.62 7.66 5.94
CA ASN A 80 7.33 9.07 5.66
C ASN A 80 6.31 9.25 4.53
N GLY A 81 5.31 8.39 4.42
CA GLY A 81 4.35 8.39 3.32
C GLY A 81 2.95 8.06 3.82
N GLU A 82 1.99 8.19 2.92
CA GLU A 82 0.57 8.06 3.23
C GLU A 82 -0.04 6.88 2.47
N GLY A 83 -0.93 6.14 3.12
CA GLY A 83 -1.54 4.95 2.55
C GLY A 83 -3.01 4.88 2.90
N THR A 84 -3.87 4.76 1.88
CA THR A 84 -5.31 4.55 2.06
C THR A 84 -5.69 3.18 1.51
N LEU A 85 -6.35 2.36 2.33
CA LEU A 85 -6.89 1.07 1.92
C LEU A 85 -8.40 1.04 2.14
N SER A 86 -9.13 0.64 1.11
CA SER A 86 -10.57 0.39 1.20
C SER A 86 -10.88 -1.05 0.81
N LYS A 87 -11.79 -1.71 1.54
CA LYS A 87 -12.20 -3.10 1.28
C LYS A 87 -11.00 -4.04 1.15
N ALA A 88 -10.09 -3.95 2.11
CA ALA A 88 -8.81 -4.63 2.04
C ALA A 88 -8.65 -5.70 3.12
N THR A 89 -7.89 -6.74 2.79
CA THR A 89 -7.36 -7.71 3.76
C THR A 89 -5.86 -7.58 3.81
N LEU A 90 -5.29 -7.33 4.98
CA LEU A 90 -3.87 -7.17 5.22
C LEU A 90 -3.45 -7.97 6.44
N GLN A 91 -2.30 -8.66 6.40
CA GLN A 91 -1.77 -9.31 7.59
C GLN A 91 -1.03 -8.31 8.45
N GLU A 92 -0.04 -7.61 7.90
CA GLU A 92 0.80 -6.70 8.67
C GLU A 92 0.89 -5.31 8.05
N MET A 93 0.67 -4.28 8.85
CA MET A 93 0.95 -2.90 8.50
C MET A 93 2.03 -2.31 9.41
N THR A 94 3.05 -1.69 8.83
CA THR A 94 4.06 -0.92 9.56
C THR A 94 4.11 0.52 9.08
N LEU A 95 3.83 1.48 9.97
CA LEU A 95 4.01 2.91 9.71
C LEU A 95 5.28 3.42 10.41
N ARG A 96 6.15 4.10 9.65
CA ARG A 96 7.37 4.75 10.15
C ARG A 96 7.36 6.22 9.74
N ASN A 97 6.97 7.11 10.65
CA ASN A 97 6.63 8.50 10.35
C ASN A 97 5.62 8.66 9.20
N GLY A 98 4.73 7.69 9.00
CA GLY A 98 3.75 7.71 7.91
C GLY A 98 2.33 7.70 8.45
N GLU A 99 1.37 7.95 7.57
CA GLU A 99 -0.05 7.96 7.89
C GLU A 99 -0.77 6.85 7.13
N GLY A 100 -1.62 6.10 7.81
CA GLY A 100 -2.35 4.98 7.25
C GLY A 100 -3.83 5.09 7.56
N THR A 101 -4.67 5.07 6.53
CA THR A 101 -6.14 5.03 6.67
C THR A 101 -6.68 3.73 6.12
N LEU A 102 -7.48 3.01 6.92
CA LEU A 102 -8.15 1.78 6.51
C LEU A 102 -9.67 1.94 6.66
N SER A 103 -10.41 1.60 5.62
CA SER A 103 -11.88 1.57 5.63
C SER A 103 -12.39 0.21 5.17
N GLU A 104 -13.39 -0.34 5.86
CA GLU A 104 -13.98 -1.65 5.53
C GLU A 104 -12.89 -2.74 5.41
N ALA A 105 -11.91 -2.73 6.32
CA ALA A 105 -10.71 -3.54 6.20
C ALA A 105 -10.55 -4.58 7.31
N THR A 106 -9.81 -5.64 7.02
CA THR A 106 -9.34 -6.61 8.01
C THR A 106 -7.82 -6.53 8.09
N LEU A 107 -7.29 -6.23 9.28
CA LEU A 107 -5.87 -6.17 9.57
C LEU A 107 -5.54 -7.11 10.74
N GLN A 108 -4.49 -7.93 10.63
CA GLN A 108 -4.06 -8.73 11.78
C GLN A 108 -3.21 -7.89 12.72
N GLU A 109 -2.13 -7.30 12.22
CA GLU A 109 -1.17 -6.56 13.05
C GLU A 109 -0.88 -5.17 12.50
N MET A 110 -0.89 -4.18 13.38
CA MET A 110 -0.45 -2.81 13.08
C MET A 110 0.70 -2.42 13.99
N THR A 111 1.80 -1.94 13.40
CA THR A 111 2.92 -1.33 14.12
C THR A 111 3.07 0.13 13.73
N LEU A 112 2.95 1.04 14.70
CA LEU A 112 3.16 2.47 14.52
C LEU A 112 4.47 2.89 15.18
N ARG A 113 5.40 3.41 14.38
CA ARG A 113 6.64 4.04 14.84
C ARG A 113 6.59 5.49 14.39
N THR A 114 6.28 6.41 15.30
CA THR A 114 6.16 7.85 15.02
C THR A 114 5.19 8.23 13.90
N GLY A 115 4.20 7.38 13.60
CA GLY A 115 3.18 7.60 12.56
C GLY A 115 1.75 7.51 13.11
N GLU A 116 0.78 7.77 12.24
CA GLU A 116 -0.64 7.83 12.59
C GLU A 116 -1.45 6.79 11.81
N GLY A 117 -2.28 6.02 12.50
CA GLY A 117 -3.17 5.02 11.90
C GLY A 117 -4.62 5.34 12.21
N THR A 118 -5.47 5.42 11.19
CA THR A 118 -6.91 5.58 11.33
C THR A 118 -7.62 4.39 10.70
N MET A 119 -8.60 3.83 11.41
CA MET A 119 -9.38 2.70 10.91
C MET A 119 -10.87 2.94 11.13
N SER A 120 -11.68 2.77 10.07
CA SER A 120 -13.14 2.90 10.11
C SER A 120 -13.81 1.64 9.58
N GLU A 121 -14.84 1.15 10.28
CA GLU A 121 -15.57 -0.07 9.90
C GLU A 121 -14.61 -1.26 9.65
N ALA A 122 -13.54 -1.32 10.45
CA ALA A 122 -12.42 -2.24 10.24
C ALA A 122 -12.17 -3.10 11.47
N THR A 123 -11.54 -4.25 11.25
CA THR A 123 -11.11 -5.16 12.31
C THR A 123 -9.60 -5.15 12.42
N LEU A 124 -9.09 -5.08 13.66
CA LEU A 124 -7.68 -5.18 13.99
C LEU A 124 -7.49 -6.17 15.14
N GLN A 125 -6.54 -7.11 15.00
CA GLN A 125 -6.24 -8.07 16.08
C GLN A 125 -5.23 -7.50 17.08
N GLU A 126 -4.13 -6.91 16.61
CA GLU A 126 -3.07 -6.39 17.46
C GLU A 126 -2.54 -5.03 16.99
N MET A 127 -2.31 -4.13 17.95
CA MET A 127 -1.66 -2.83 17.70
C MET A 127 -0.45 -2.64 18.61
N THR A 128 0.69 -2.30 18.02
CA THR A 128 1.91 -1.88 18.72
C THR A 128 2.21 -0.42 18.42
N LEU A 129 2.30 0.40 19.47
CA LEU A 129 2.64 1.83 19.38
C LEU A 129 4.04 2.12 19.92
N ARG A 130 4.84 2.85 19.13
CA ARG A 130 6.13 3.43 19.54
C ARG A 130 6.16 4.89 19.10
N ASN A 131 5.70 5.78 19.97
CA ASN A 131 5.57 7.22 19.72
C ASN A 131 4.63 7.58 18.54
N GLY A 132 3.66 6.73 18.22
CA GLY A 132 2.64 6.99 17.19
C GLY A 132 1.23 6.95 17.76
N GLU A 133 0.23 7.33 16.96
CA GLU A 133 -1.17 7.43 17.36
C GLU A 133 -2.05 6.53 16.50
N GLY A 134 -2.97 5.80 17.12
CA GLY A 134 -3.89 4.89 16.44
C GLY A 134 -5.34 5.17 16.84
N THR A 135 -6.21 5.36 15.86
CA THR A 135 -7.65 5.53 16.06
C THR A 135 -8.42 4.39 15.38
N LEU A 136 -9.42 3.87 16.07
CA LEU A 136 -10.35 2.87 15.56
C LEU A 136 -11.78 3.35 15.81
N SER A 137 -12.50 3.68 14.75
CA SER A 137 -13.94 3.93 14.76
C SER A 137 -14.67 2.72 14.20
N GLY A 138 -15.62 2.21 14.99
CA GLY A 138 -16.48 1.09 14.61
C GLY A 138 -17.62 1.51 13.70
#